data_AF-A0A383DSY1-F1
#
_entry.id   AF-A0A383DSY1-F1
#
_cell.length_a   1.000
_cell.length_b   1.000
_cell.length_c   1.000
_cell.angle_alpha   90.00
_cell.angle_beta   90.00
_cell.angle_gamma   90.00
#
_symmetry.space_group_name_H-M   'P 1'
#
loop_
_entity.id
_entity.type
_entity.pdbx_description
1 polymer ?
#
loop_
_entity_poly.entity_id
_entity_poly.type
_entity_poly.pdbx_seq_one_letter_code
_entity_poly.pdbx_strand_id
1 'polypeptide(L)'
;SCAKYCPQGIIKIVTSPSGEQTREGEKYKLETFDIEIARCMFCGLCVEACPYDALHMGTGFERARPRKSELVITVDELKASAKRPSTWFRPQFQNKKYDPVTGEEVSWQDAGRESTVAPTYDEMRKRWVDGR
;
A
#
# COMPACT_ATOMS: atom_id res chain seq x y z
N SER A 1 5.98 -9.52 -3.52
CA SER A 1 5.75 -10.12 -2.19
C SER A 1 4.29 -10.38 -1.92
N CYS A 2 3.42 -9.37 -1.92
CA CYS A 2 1.98 -9.47 -1.65
C CYS A 2 1.26 -10.69 -2.28
N ALA A 3 1.48 -10.98 -3.57
CA ALA A 3 0.87 -12.15 -4.22
C ALA A 3 1.26 -13.50 -3.61
N LYS A 4 2.52 -13.66 -3.18
CA LYS A 4 2.99 -14.89 -2.51
C LYS A 4 2.42 -15.05 -1.10
N TYR A 5 2.17 -13.94 -0.40
CA TYR A 5 1.63 -13.93 0.96
C TYR A 5 0.10 -14.03 1.00
N CYS A 6 -0.57 -13.87 -0.14
CA CYS A 6 -2.02 -13.98 -0.20
C CYS A 6 -2.45 -15.44 -0.03
N PRO A 7 -3.17 -15.81 1.06
CA PRO A 7 -3.55 -17.21 1.30
C PRO A 7 -4.56 -17.74 0.28
N GLN A 8 -5.25 -16.84 -0.45
CA GLN A 8 -6.25 -17.19 -1.45
C GLN A 8 -5.70 -17.16 -2.89
N GLY A 9 -4.44 -16.72 -3.09
CA GLY A 9 -3.82 -16.61 -4.41
C GLY A 9 -4.59 -15.69 -5.38
N ILE A 10 -5.19 -14.61 -4.88
CA ILE A 10 -6.08 -13.72 -5.66
C ILE A 10 -5.40 -12.51 -6.30
N ILE A 11 -4.09 -12.34 -6.08
CA ILE A 11 -3.33 -11.19 -6.60
C ILE A 11 -2.53 -11.64 -7.81
N LYS A 12 -2.88 -11.14 -9.00
CA LYS A 12 -2.14 -11.38 -10.24
C LYS A 12 -1.15 -10.25 -10.46
N ILE A 13 0.13 -10.60 -10.62
CA ILE A 13 1.20 -9.66 -10.92
C ILE A 13 1.89 -10.11 -12.21
N VAL A 14 1.92 -9.23 -13.21
CA VAL A 14 2.68 -9.45 -14.46
C VAL A 14 3.64 -8.28 -14.62
N THR A 15 4.90 -8.60 -14.86
CA THR A 15 5.96 -7.61 -15.04
C THR A 15 6.78 -7.89 -16.30
N SER A 16 7.22 -6.83 -16.96
CA SER A 16 8.14 -6.88 -18.10
C SER A 16 9.45 -6.17 -17.74
N PRO A 17 10.60 -6.49 -18.38
CA PRO A 17 11.82 -5.69 -18.21
C PRO A 17 11.56 -4.25 -18.67
N SER A 18 11.90 -3.24 -17.86
CA SER A 18 11.58 -1.84 -18.22
C SER A 18 12.52 -1.24 -19.27
N GLY A 19 13.71 -1.82 -19.47
CA GLY A 19 14.75 -1.31 -20.36
C GLY A 19 15.58 -0.16 -19.78
N GLU A 20 15.09 0.53 -18.75
CA GLU A 20 15.75 1.67 -18.09
C GLU A 20 16.09 1.29 -16.64
N GLN A 21 17.38 1.19 -16.33
CA GLN A 21 17.88 0.79 -15.00
C GLN A 21 18.49 1.98 -14.25
N THR A 22 17.76 3.09 -14.17
CA THR A 22 18.34 4.31 -13.59
C THR A 22 18.35 4.26 -12.06
N ARG A 23 17.38 3.57 -11.44
CA ARG A 23 17.25 3.44 -9.97
C ARG A 23 16.83 2.04 -9.52
N GLU A 24 17.08 1.75 -8.25
CA GLU A 24 16.62 0.52 -7.60
C GLU A 24 15.08 0.48 -7.59
N GLY A 25 14.50 -0.62 -8.11
CA GLY A 25 13.05 -0.76 -8.29
C GLY A 25 12.55 -0.51 -9.72
N GLU A 26 13.33 0.14 -10.59
CA GLU A 26 12.92 0.43 -11.97
C GLU A 26 13.22 -0.70 -12.96
N LYS A 27 13.87 -1.78 -12.52
CA LYS A 27 14.27 -2.91 -13.39
C LYS A 27 13.09 -3.59 -14.10
N TYR A 28 11.91 -3.56 -13.47
CA TYR A 28 10.72 -4.21 -13.96
C TYR A 28 9.56 -3.23 -14.04
N LYS A 29 8.93 -3.14 -15.20
CA LYS A 29 7.68 -2.43 -15.41
C LYS A 29 6.52 -3.34 -14.99
N LEU A 30 5.57 -2.77 -14.27
CA LEU A 30 4.35 -3.45 -13.84
C LEU A 30 3.29 -3.36 -14.95
N GLU A 31 2.97 -4.48 -15.59
CA GLU A 31 1.95 -4.57 -16.66
C GLU A 31 0.56 -4.88 -16.11
N THR A 32 0.49 -5.70 -15.06
CA THR A 32 -0.78 -6.07 -14.45
C THR A 32 -0.60 -6.19 -12.95
N PHE A 33 -1.54 -5.60 -12.21
CA PHE A 33 -1.69 -5.80 -10.79
C PHE A 33 -3.18 -5.84 -10.47
N ASP A 34 -3.76 -7.03 -10.47
CA ASP A 34 -5.19 -7.23 -10.29
C ASP A 34 -5.45 -8.02 -8.99
N ILE A 35 -6.43 -7.57 -8.21
CA ILE A 35 -6.89 -8.24 -6.99
C ILE A 35 -8.33 -8.70 -7.18
N GLU A 36 -8.57 -10.02 -7.23
CA GLU A 36 -9.93 -10.57 -7.30
C GLU A 36 -10.58 -10.57 -5.90
N ILE A 37 -11.37 -9.53 -5.62
CA ILE A 37 -11.97 -9.34 -4.29
C ILE A 37 -13.16 -10.26 -4.00
N ALA A 38 -13.71 -10.93 -5.01
CA ALA A 38 -14.76 -11.93 -4.82
C ALA A 38 -14.36 -13.10 -3.91
N ARG A 39 -13.04 -13.38 -3.80
CA ARG A 39 -12.47 -14.42 -2.93
C ARG A 39 -11.58 -13.85 -1.83
N CYS A 40 -11.46 -12.53 -1.74
CA CYS A 40 -10.64 -11.90 -0.72
C CYS A 40 -11.31 -12.01 0.65
N MET A 41 -10.56 -12.46 1.66
CA MET A 41 -11.00 -12.46 3.06
C MET A 41 -10.59 -11.19 3.82
N PHE A 42 -10.02 -10.20 3.12
CA PHE A 42 -9.60 -8.90 3.65
C PHE A 42 -8.69 -8.97 4.88
N CYS A 43 -7.83 -10.00 4.97
CA CYS A 43 -6.97 -10.23 6.14
C CYS A 43 -5.80 -9.24 6.31
N GLY A 44 -5.50 -8.39 5.32
CA GLY A 44 -4.42 -7.40 5.42
C GLY A 44 -2.98 -7.93 5.22
N LEU A 45 -2.78 -9.25 5.11
CA LEU A 45 -1.43 -9.85 4.97
C LEU A 45 -0.64 -9.32 3.75
N CYS A 46 -1.34 -8.99 2.65
CA CYS A 46 -0.69 -8.42 1.47
C CYS A 46 -0.13 -7.00 1.71
N VAL A 47 -0.74 -6.24 2.63
CA VAL A 47 -0.31 -4.89 3.03
C VAL A 47 0.91 -4.98 3.95
N GLU A 48 0.89 -5.89 4.90
CA GLU A 48 2.03 -6.11 5.81
C GLU A 48 3.25 -6.66 5.08
N ALA A 49 3.04 -7.61 4.17
CA ALA A 49 4.12 -8.23 3.39
C ALA A 49 4.73 -7.31 2.32
N CYS A 50 4.19 -6.12 2.09
CA CYS A 50 4.73 -5.18 1.10
C CYS A 50 5.92 -4.40 1.71
N PRO A 51 7.14 -4.54 1.18
CA PRO A 51 8.31 -3.84 1.73
C PRO A 51 8.34 -2.35 1.37
N TYR A 52 7.56 -1.92 0.38
CA TYR A 52 7.52 -0.54 -0.12
C TYR A 52 6.22 0.18 0.24
N ASP A 53 5.39 -0.40 1.10
CA ASP A 53 4.08 0.16 1.48
C ASP A 53 3.17 0.56 0.30
N ALA A 54 3.29 -0.13 -0.83
CA ALA A 54 2.53 0.17 -2.04
C ALA A 54 1.02 -0.10 -1.92
N LEU A 55 0.59 -0.84 -0.89
CA LEU A 55 -0.80 -1.14 -0.61
C LEU A 55 -1.15 -0.71 0.82
N HIS A 56 -2.38 -0.22 1.00
CA HIS A 56 -2.98 -0.02 2.31
C HIS A 56 -4.43 -0.49 2.30
N MET A 57 -4.94 -0.90 3.47
CA MET A 57 -6.37 -1.11 3.65
C MET A 57 -7.03 0.26 3.75
N GLY A 58 -8.05 0.51 2.93
CA GLY A 58 -8.86 1.72 2.96
C GLY A 58 -10.21 1.49 3.66
N THR A 59 -11.11 2.46 3.51
CA THR A 59 -12.47 2.43 4.08
C THR A 59 -13.58 2.16 3.08
N GLY A 60 -13.25 1.92 1.80
CA GLY A 60 -14.23 1.59 0.76
C GLY A 60 -14.77 0.17 0.90
N PHE A 61 -15.89 -0.01 1.62
CA PHE A 61 -16.57 -1.30 1.77
C PHE A 61 -17.78 -1.46 0.83
N GLU A 62 -18.36 -0.36 0.34
CA GLU A 62 -19.60 -0.34 -0.46
C GLU A 62 -19.34 -0.64 -1.95
N ARG A 63 -18.79 -1.83 -2.25
CA ARG A 63 -18.37 -2.21 -3.61
C ARG A 63 -19.13 -3.42 -4.17
N ALA A 64 -20.41 -3.53 -3.86
CA ALA A 64 -21.24 -4.59 -4.43
C ALA A 64 -21.37 -4.41 -5.96
N ARG A 65 -21.15 -5.48 -6.71
CA ARG A 65 -21.34 -5.53 -8.16
C ARG A 65 -22.19 -6.74 -8.56
N PRO A 66 -23.02 -6.64 -9.61
CA PRO A 66 -23.92 -7.73 -9.99
C PRO A 66 -23.20 -8.92 -10.62
N ARG A 67 -22.03 -8.68 -11.25
CA ARG A 67 -21.24 -9.71 -11.91
C ARG A 67 -19.92 -9.93 -11.17
N LYS A 68 -19.54 -11.20 -10.98
CA LYS A 68 -18.27 -11.59 -10.36
C LYS A 68 -17.06 -10.98 -11.07
N SER A 69 -17.10 -10.88 -12.40
CA SER A 69 -16.02 -10.30 -13.21
C SER A 69 -15.73 -8.82 -12.92
N GLU A 70 -16.67 -8.11 -12.28
CA GLU A 70 -16.49 -6.71 -11.86
C GLU A 70 -15.90 -6.57 -10.45
N LEU A 71 -15.79 -7.69 -9.70
CA LEU A 71 -15.19 -7.75 -8.37
C LEU A 71 -13.67 -7.95 -8.48
N VAL A 72 -13.04 -7.12 -9.31
CA VAL A 72 -11.60 -7.05 -9.50
C VAL A 72 -11.18 -5.60 -9.29
N ILE A 73 -10.13 -5.38 -8.50
CA ILE A 73 -9.48 -4.08 -8.39
C ILE A 73 -8.25 -4.10 -9.28
N THR A 74 -8.22 -3.24 -10.29
CA THR A 74 -7.09 -3.13 -11.23
C THR A 74 -6.02 -2.18 -10.70
N VAL A 75 -4.83 -2.22 -11.31
CA VAL A 75 -3.72 -1.33 -10.96
C VAL A 75 -4.08 0.15 -11.13
N ASP A 76 -4.82 0.47 -12.19
CA ASP A 76 -5.21 1.85 -12.48
C ASP A 76 -6.20 2.38 -11.47
N GLU A 77 -7.14 1.52 -11.06
CA GLU A 77 -8.08 1.84 -10.01
C GLU A 77 -7.39 2.01 -8.64
N LEU A 78 -6.44 1.13 -8.30
CA LEU A 78 -5.64 1.26 -7.08
C LEU A 78 -4.85 2.58 -7.04
N LYS A 79 -4.29 3.00 -8.18
CA LYS A 79 -3.57 4.27 -8.29
C LYS A 79 -4.51 5.46 -8.13
N ALA A 80 -5.68 5.41 -8.77
CA ALA A 80 -6.66 6.49 -8.74
C ALA A 80 -7.46 6.59 -7.43
N SER A 81 -7.49 5.54 -6.60
CA SER A 81 -8.29 5.54 -5.38
C SER A 81 -7.86 6.62 -4.39
N ALA A 82 -8.81 7.28 -3.74
CA ALA A 82 -8.50 8.23 -2.67
C ALA A 82 -7.66 7.56 -1.57
N LYS A 83 -6.58 8.21 -1.17
CA LYS A 83 -5.63 7.66 -0.19
C LYS A 83 -6.15 7.94 1.23
N ARG A 84 -7.01 7.03 1.70
CA ARG A 84 -7.58 7.04 3.06
C ARG A 84 -7.15 5.78 3.82
N PRO A 85 -5.90 5.68 4.28
CA PRO A 85 -5.40 4.48 4.94
C PRO A 85 -6.08 4.26 6.30
N SER A 86 -6.42 3.02 6.63
CA SER A 86 -6.88 2.68 7.98
C SER A 86 -5.79 2.94 9.03
N THR A 87 -6.22 3.21 10.27
CA THR A 87 -5.33 3.37 11.44
C THR A 87 -4.77 2.04 11.95
N TRP A 88 -5.28 0.90 11.45
CA TRP A 88 -4.81 -0.42 11.82
C TRP A 88 -3.34 -0.62 11.46
N PHE A 89 -2.54 -1.03 12.45
CA PHE A 89 -1.08 -1.21 12.33
C PHE A 89 -0.34 0.03 11.78
N ARG A 90 -0.87 1.23 12.08
CA ARG A 90 -0.31 2.52 11.66
C ARG A 90 -0.30 3.54 12.82
N PRO A 91 0.67 3.45 13.74
CA PRO A 91 0.74 4.32 14.93
C PRO A 91 0.84 5.81 14.58
N GLN A 92 1.44 6.16 13.44
CA GLN A 92 1.54 7.53 12.96
C GLN A 92 0.17 8.19 12.71
N PHE A 93 -0.84 7.41 12.27
CA PHE A 93 -2.21 7.91 12.10
C PHE A 93 -2.98 7.91 13.42
N GLN A 94 -2.78 6.89 14.25
CA GLN A 94 -3.39 6.83 15.58
C GLN A 94 -2.94 8.00 16.46
N ASN A 95 -1.64 8.31 16.47
CA ASN A 95 -1.07 9.41 17.25
C ASN A 95 -1.59 10.78 16.79
N LYS A 96 -1.87 10.93 15.49
CA LYS A 96 -2.49 12.13 14.91
C LYS A 96 -4.01 12.17 15.08
N LYS A 97 -4.63 11.16 15.72
CA LYS A 97 -6.08 11.00 15.84
C LYS A 97 -6.80 11.09 14.49
N TYR A 98 -6.17 10.55 13.46
CA TYR A 98 -6.72 10.54 12.10
C TYR A 98 -7.94 9.62 12.01
N ASP A 99 -9.02 10.11 11.40
CA ASP A 99 -10.21 9.33 11.09
C ASP A 99 -10.20 8.92 9.60
N PRO A 100 -10.16 7.62 9.27
CA PRO A 100 -10.09 7.15 7.89
C PRO A 100 -11.40 7.25 7.11
N VAL A 101 -12.53 7.52 7.77
CA VAL A 101 -13.86 7.67 7.16
C VAL A 101 -14.16 9.14 6.94
N THR A 102 -13.99 9.97 7.98
CA THR A 102 -14.38 11.38 7.95
C THR A 102 -13.22 12.34 7.69
N GLY A 103 -11.98 11.90 7.90
CA GLY A 103 -10.78 12.73 7.75
C GLY A 103 -10.42 13.07 6.31
N GLU A 104 -9.39 13.91 6.20
CA GLU A 104 -8.84 14.36 4.91
C GLU A 104 -8.08 13.24 4.19
N GLU A 105 -8.03 13.33 2.86
CA GLU A 105 -7.17 12.45 2.07
C GLU A 105 -5.69 12.77 2.34
N VAL A 106 -4.86 11.73 2.43
CA VAL A 106 -3.41 11.91 2.64
C VAL A 106 -2.65 11.81 1.33
N SER A 107 -1.45 12.38 1.28
CA SER A 107 -0.59 12.20 0.12
C SER A 107 -0.12 10.74 0.01
N TRP A 108 0.27 10.30 -1.19
CA TRP A 108 0.84 8.97 -1.37
C TRP A 108 2.13 8.76 -0.56
N GLN A 109 2.91 9.82 -0.36
CA GLN A 109 4.15 9.81 0.43
C GLN A 109 3.88 9.60 1.93
N ASP A 110 2.72 10.07 2.40
CA ASP A 110 2.32 10.00 3.81
C ASP A 110 1.44 8.78 4.14
N ALA A 111 0.94 8.06 3.13
CA ALA A 111 0.05 6.90 3.32
C ALA A 111 0.76 5.64 3.85
N GLY A 112 2.09 5.59 3.70
CA GLY A 112 2.94 4.48 4.16
C GLY A 112 3.01 4.35 5.68
N ARG A 113 3.56 3.23 6.16
CA ARG A 113 3.90 3.01 7.59
C ARG A 113 5.15 3.78 7.96
N GLU A 114 6.11 3.80 7.05
CA GLU A 114 7.32 4.60 7.18
C GLU A 114 7.21 5.91 6.40
N SER A 115 7.86 6.95 6.90
CA SER A 115 8.04 8.19 6.14
C SER A 115 8.86 7.88 4.90
N THR A 116 8.36 8.23 3.71
CA THR A 116 9.15 8.13 2.47
C THR A 116 10.29 9.17 2.44
N VAL A 117 10.27 10.15 3.35
CA VAL A 117 11.37 11.07 3.58
C VAL A 117 12.36 10.42 4.55
N ALA A 118 13.54 10.08 4.04
CA ALA A 118 14.64 9.58 4.85
C ALA A 118 15.06 10.66 5.87
N PRO A 119 15.24 10.32 7.15
CA PRO A 119 15.74 11.26 8.15
C PRO A 119 17.15 11.73 7.77
N THR A 120 17.46 12.96 8.12
CA THR A 120 18.81 13.50 7.97
C THR A 120 19.78 12.80 8.91
N TYR A 121 21.07 12.86 8.58
CA TYR A 121 22.12 12.29 9.43
C TYR A 121 22.07 12.85 10.86
N ASP A 122 21.81 14.15 11.01
CA ASP A 122 21.72 14.80 12.33
C ASP A 122 20.51 14.32 13.13
N GLU A 123 19.35 14.12 12.50
CA GLU A 123 18.18 13.53 13.14
C GLU A 123 18.44 12.08 13.60
N MET A 124 19.11 11.29 12.76
CA MET A 124 19.51 9.93 13.12
C MET A 124 20.51 9.93 14.27
N ARG A 125 21.55 10.78 14.20
CA ARG A 125 22.55 10.90 15.25
C ARG A 125 21.92 11.27 16.59
N LYS A 126 21.04 12.26 16.60
CA LYS A 126 20.32 12.68 17.81
C LYS A 126 19.48 11.56 18.41
N ARG A 127 18.84 10.73 17.57
CA ARG A 127 17.98 9.62 18.02
C ARG A 127 18.77 8.44 18.59
N TRP A 128 19.90 8.07 17.98
CA TRP A 128 20.59 6.80 18.26
C TRP A 128 21.92 6.94 19.02
N VAL A 129 22.55 8.12 18.94
CA VAL A 129 23.86 8.43 19.53
C VAL A 129 23.71 9.34 20.74
N ASP A 130 23.08 10.51 20.56
CA ASP A 130 23.07 11.56 21.58
C ASP A 130 21.91 11.41 22.60
N GLY A 131 20.91 10.60 22.30
CA GLY A 131 19.72 10.34 23.13
C GLY A 131 19.86 9.17 24.12
N ARG A 132 21.08 8.72 24.41
CA ARG A 132 21.38 7.69 25.42
C ARG A 132 22.11 8.28 26.62
#